data_AF-A0A7V1N7K9-F1
#
_entry.id   AF-A0A7V1N7K9-F1
#
_cell.length_a   1.000
_cell.length_b   1.000
_cell.length_c   1.000
_cell.angle_alpha   90.00
_cell.angle_beta   90.00
_cell.angle_gamma   90.00
#
_symmetry.space_group_name_H-M   'P 1'
#
loop_
_entity.id
_entity.type
_entity.pdbx_description
1 polymer ?
#
loop_
_entity_poly.entity_id
_entity_poly.type
_entity_poly.pdbx_seq_one_letter_code
_entity_poly.pdbx_strand_id
1 'polypeptide(L)'
;MANRPPTVGGQAVLEGVMMRSPWRVATAVRDPEGVIRVKARPFVSLTRRVGLLKLPVLRGAVGLFEALRIGMGALSWSGEIAGEEEAGQRGWIDHAVSALVILLAFAAGIGLFMLTPYAVAGLVPRTGNQVVFHLVAGGLRILLLVGYMAAITLLRDIRRVLQYHGAEHKSIFAFESGLPLEPSSACPQSRFHPRCGTSFLLLAAVLTMIGFMALDTLIVSFAGPFRSALHRVLVHLPLLPLVAGAAYEVLR
;
A
#
# COMPACT_ATOMS: atom_id res chain seq x y z
N MET A 1 9.79 -30.89 -9.93
CA MET A 1 9.60 -29.41 -9.86
C MET A 1 10.46 -28.82 -8.73
N ALA A 2 11.79 -28.99 -8.81
CA ALA A 2 12.71 -28.56 -7.76
C ALA A 2 13.58 -27.38 -8.26
N ASN A 3 13.93 -26.47 -7.34
CA ASN A 3 14.80 -25.28 -7.49
C ASN A 3 14.24 -24.00 -8.12
N ARG A 4 13.02 -23.57 -7.73
CA ARG A 4 12.73 -22.13 -7.72
C ARG A 4 12.85 -21.60 -6.30
N PRO A 5 13.62 -20.52 -6.05
CA PRO A 5 13.68 -19.92 -4.73
C PRO A 5 12.26 -19.50 -4.31
N PRO A 6 11.95 -19.59 -3.00
CA PRO A 6 10.65 -19.20 -2.50
C PRO A 6 10.36 -17.74 -2.84
N THR A 7 9.11 -17.41 -3.15
CA THR A 7 8.73 -16.01 -3.33
C THR A 7 8.96 -15.23 -2.04
N VAL A 8 9.80 -14.20 -2.13
CA VAL A 8 10.05 -13.24 -1.06
C VAL A 8 9.49 -11.88 -1.47
N GLY A 9 9.07 -11.11 -0.49
CA GLY A 9 8.73 -9.70 -0.66
C GLY A 9 9.31 -8.90 0.50
N GLY A 10 9.21 -7.58 0.42
CA GLY A 10 9.69 -6.73 1.48
C GLY A 10 8.91 -5.43 1.60
N GLN A 11 9.36 -4.61 2.54
CA GLN A 11 8.90 -3.25 2.76
C GLN A 11 10.04 -2.46 3.38
N ALA A 12 10.27 -1.24 2.89
CA ALA A 12 11.15 -0.30 3.59
C ALA A 12 10.52 0.17 4.90
N VAL A 13 11.36 0.31 5.91
CA VAL A 13 11.00 0.88 7.22
C VAL A 13 11.98 2.02 7.55
N LEU A 14 11.80 2.66 8.70
CA LEU A 14 12.71 3.73 9.14
C LEU A 14 14.11 3.12 9.35
N GLU A 15 15.12 3.70 8.71
CA GLU A 15 16.51 3.23 8.75
C GLU A 15 16.71 1.71 8.47
N GLY A 16 15.84 1.09 7.68
CA GLY A 16 15.89 -0.37 7.51
C GLY A 16 14.95 -0.97 6.48
N VAL A 17 14.93 -2.31 6.46
CA VAL A 17 14.08 -3.12 5.58
C VAL A 17 13.46 -4.28 6.33
N MET A 18 12.20 -4.59 5.99
CA MET A 18 11.50 -5.80 6.39
C MET A 18 11.42 -6.73 5.19
N MET A 19 11.78 -8.00 5.40
CA MET A 19 11.68 -9.08 4.41
C MET A 19 10.71 -10.15 4.91
N ARG A 20 9.88 -10.65 4.00
CA ARG A 20 8.88 -11.68 4.24
C ARG A 20 9.10 -12.85 3.30
N SER A 21 9.30 -14.03 3.89
CA SER A 21 9.21 -15.31 3.21
C SER A 21 7.88 -16.00 3.53
N PRO A 22 7.59 -17.18 2.94
CA PRO A 22 6.39 -17.93 3.28
C PRO A 22 6.35 -18.49 4.72
N TRP A 23 7.49 -18.46 5.44
CA TRP A 23 7.64 -19.07 6.78
C TRP A 23 8.16 -18.10 7.85
N ARG A 24 8.80 -16.99 7.47
CA ARG A 24 9.38 -16.04 8.42
C ARG A 24 9.24 -14.62 7.93
N VAL A 25 9.22 -13.71 8.89
CA VAL A 25 9.40 -12.27 8.69
C VAL A 25 10.63 -11.85 9.46
N ALA A 26 11.51 -11.09 8.82
CA ALA A 26 12.69 -10.51 9.44
C ALA A 26 12.75 -9.01 9.12
N THR A 27 12.97 -8.19 10.14
CA THR A 27 13.20 -6.74 9.99
C THR A 27 14.60 -6.43 10.47
N ALA A 28 15.36 -5.69 9.67
CA ALA A 28 16.69 -5.21 10.00
C ALA A 28 16.70 -3.68 9.96
N VAL A 29 17.10 -3.04 11.06
CA VAL A 29 17.10 -1.58 11.24
C VAL A 29 18.46 -1.15 11.78
N ARG A 30 18.98 -0.03 11.29
CA ARG A 30 20.18 0.60 11.80
C ARG A 30 19.80 1.54 12.96
N ASP A 31 20.41 1.34 14.13
CA ASP A 31 20.25 2.26 15.27
C ASP A 31 21.13 3.53 15.10
N PRO A 32 20.92 4.58 15.92
CA PRO A 32 21.72 5.81 15.85
C PRO A 32 23.23 5.60 16.02
N GLU A 33 23.65 4.54 16.72
CA GLU A 33 25.05 4.13 16.87
C GLU A 33 25.61 3.42 15.62
N GLY A 34 24.76 3.16 14.62
CA GLY A 34 25.12 2.55 13.35
C GLY A 34 25.08 1.02 13.34
N VAL A 35 24.69 0.38 14.46
CA VAL A 35 24.58 -1.06 14.63
C VAL A 35 23.26 -1.56 14.03
N ILE A 36 23.33 -2.70 13.32
CA ILE A 36 22.13 -3.30 12.72
C ILE A 36 21.44 -4.20 13.75
N ARG A 37 20.24 -3.82 14.17
CA ARG A 37 19.33 -4.61 14.99
C ARG A 37 18.44 -5.45 14.10
N VAL A 38 18.28 -6.73 14.43
CA VAL A 38 17.46 -7.66 13.64
C VAL A 38 16.41 -8.33 14.52
N LYS A 39 15.15 -8.30 14.05
CA LYS A 39 14.03 -9.00 14.68
C LYS A 39 13.42 -9.97 13.68
N ALA A 40 13.54 -11.27 13.97
CA ALA A 40 13.01 -12.34 13.12
C ALA A 40 11.98 -13.19 13.87
N ARG A 41 10.85 -13.46 13.23
CA ARG A 41 9.75 -14.25 13.80
C ARG A 41 9.18 -15.24 12.78
N PRO A 42 8.67 -16.41 13.24
CA PRO A 42 7.92 -17.30 12.37
C PRO A 42 6.64 -16.61 11.88
N PHE A 43 6.25 -16.90 10.64
CA PHE A 43 5.04 -16.39 10.02
C PHE A 43 4.43 -17.45 9.12
N VAL A 44 3.13 -17.69 9.26
CA VAL A 44 2.35 -18.54 8.36
C VAL A 44 1.05 -17.82 8.07
N SER A 45 0.75 -17.60 6.79
CA SER A 45 -0.47 -16.91 6.37
C SER A 45 -1.73 -17.66 6.80
N LEU A 46 -2.74 -16.92 7.24
CA LEU A 46 -4.10 -17.38 7.54
C LEU A 46 -4.74 -18.08 6.34
N THR A 47 -4.44 -17.63 5.12
CA THR A 47 -4.91 -18.25 3.87
C THR A 47 -4.42 -19.70 3.69
N ARG A 48 -3.31 -20.08 4.34
CA ARG A 48 -2.84 -21.47 4.37
C ARG A 48 -3.56 -22.32 5.43
N ARG A 49 -4.09 -21.69 6.47
CA ARG A 49 -4.76 -22.37 7.60
C ARG A 49 -6.24 -22.62 7.35
N VAL A 50 -6.92 -21.71 6.64
CA VAL A 50 -8.38 -21.78 6.41
C VAL A 50 -8.69 -21.92 4.92
N GLY A 51 -9.42 -22.98 4.56
CA GLY A 51 -9.74 -23.31 3.16
C GLY A 51 -10.53 -22.22 2.43
N LEU A 52 -11.53 -21.61 3.07
CA LEU A 52 -12.38 -20.58 2.47
C LEU A 52 -11.61 -19.30 2.11
N LEU A 53 -10.56 -18.98 2.85
CA LEU A 53 -9.69 -17.81 2.60
C LEU A 53 -8.75 -18.00 1.41
N LYS A 54 -8.83 -19.14 0.71
CA LYS A 54 -8.08 -19.40 -0.52
C LYS A 54 -8.79 -18.91 -1.79
N LEU A 55 -10.08 -18.56 -1.69
CA LEU A 55 -10.85 -18.02 -2.80
C LEU A 55 -10.19 -16.72 -3.32
N PRO A 56 -10.16 -16.51 -4.66
CA PRO A 56 -9.59 -15.29 -5.23
C PRO A 56 -10.33 -14.06 -4.69
N VAL A 57 -9.67 -12.90 -4.69
CA VAL A 57 -10.13 -11.65 -4.05
C VAL A 57 -10.16 -11.70 -2.52
N LEU A 58 -10.84 -12.68 -1.90
CA LEU A 58 -10.83 -12.86 -0.44
C LEU A 58 -9.41 -13.16 0.07
N ARG A 59 -8.70 -14.05 -0.63
CA ARG A 59 -7.28 -14.33 -0.40
C ARG A 59 -6.42 -13.08 -0.52
N GLY A 60 -6.70 -12.23 -1.52
CA GLY A 60 -6.01 -10.97 -1.73
C GLY A 60 -6.26 -9.98 -0.61
N ALA A 61 -7.51 -9.84 -0.17
CA ALA A 61 -7.89 -8.99 0.96
C ALA A 61 -7.22 -9.45 2.27
N VAL A 62 -7.21 -10.76 2.56
CA VAL A 62 -6.50 -11.32 3.72
C VAL A 62 -4.99 -11.09 3.59
N GLY A 63 -4.40 -11.32 2.42
CA GLY A 63 -2.99 -11.08 2.16
C GLY A 63 -2.58 -9.62 2.38
N LEU A 64 -3.41 -8.68 1.93
CA LEU A 64 -3.23 -7.25 2.14
C LEU A 64 -3.35 -6.89 3.62
N PHE A 65 -4.35 -7.40 4.32
CA PHE A 65 -4.51 -7.18 5.76
C PHE A 65 -3.30 -7.70 6.56
N GLU A 66 -2.81 -8.89 6.24
CA GLU A 66 -1.60 -9.45 6.83
C GLU A 66 -0.39 -8.57 6.55
N ALA A 67 -0.21 -8.13 5.29
CA ALA A 67 0.88 -7.26 4.90
C ALA A 67 0.84 -5.92 5.66
N LEU A 68 -0.33 -5.29 5.75
CA LEU A 68 -0.54 -4.05 6.50
C LEU A 68 -0.21 -4.23 7.99
N ARG A 69 -0.73 -5.28 8.65
CA ARG A 69 -0.46 -5.53 10.06
C ARG A 69 1.04 -5.77 10.32
N ILE A 70 1.68 -6.57 9.48
CA ILE A 70 3.12 -6.85 9.59
C ILE A 70 3.93 -5.59 9.35
N GLY A 71 3.60 -4.83 8.31
CA GLY A 71 4.26 -3.58 7.92
C GLY A 71 4.15 -2.51 9.00
N MET A 72 2.96 -2.27 9.55
CA MET A 72 2.77 -1.33 10.66
C MET A 72 3.58 -1.73 11.90
N GLY A 73 3.60 -3.02 12.25
CA GLY A 73 4.42 -3.50 13.36
C GLY A 73 5.92 -3.36 13.12
N ALA A 74 6.38 -3.50 11.86
CA ALA A 74 7.77 -3.29 11.50
C ALA A 74 8.15 -1.80 11.51
N LEU A 75 7.25 -0.91 11.07
CA LEU A 75 7.44 0.54 11.12
C LEU A 75 7.51 1.06 12.56
N SER A 76 6.58 0.64 13.43
CA SER A 76 6.61 1.00 14.86
C SER A 76 7.91 0.51 15.51
N TRP A 77 8.26 -0.76 15.33
CA TRP A 77 9.53 -1.27 15.86
C TRP A 77 10.76 -0.54 15.30
N SER A 78 10.74 -0.12 14.03
CA SER A 78 11.84 0.68 13.47
C SER A 78 11.93 2.08 14.06
N GLY A 79 10.80 2.72 14.38
CA GLY A 79 10.76 4.03 15.03
C GLY A 79 11.32 3.99 16.45
N GLU A 80 10.99 2.93 17.20
CA GLU A 80 11.57 2.65 18.54
C GLU A 80 13.10 2.52 18.47
N ILE A 81 13.63 1.80 17.46
CA ILE A 81 15.07 1.59 17.32
C ILE A 81 15.79 2.83 16.78
N ALA A 82 15.18 3.58 15.86
CA ALA A 82 15.74 4.79 15.28
C ALA A 82 15.78 5.97 16.28
N GLY A 83 15.22 5.81 17.49
CA GLY A 83 15.14 6.87 18.50
C GLY A 83 14.07 7.91 18.21
N GLU A 84 13.12 7.63 17.30
CA GLU A 84 12.01 8.53 16.98
C GLU A 84 10.84 8.38 17.97
N GLU A 85 10.70 7.22 18.62
CA GLU A 85 9.73 6.99 19.69
C GLU A 85 10.46 6.93 21.04
N GLU A 86 10.24 7.90 21.94
CA GLU A 86 10.68 7.79 23.33
C GLU A 86 10.03 6.53 23.95
N ALA A 87 10.87 5.62 24.44
CA ALA A 87 10.45 4.43 25.17
C ALA A 87 9.93 4.82 26.58
N GLY A 88 8.83 5.57 26.62
CA GLY A 88 8.14 6.03 27.82
C GLY A 88 6.64 5.82 27.69
N GLN A 89 5.97 5.53 28.82
CA GLN A 89 4.54 5.22 28.88
C GLN A 89 3.70 6.33 28.21
N ARG A 90 3.21 6.08 26.99
CA ARG A 90 2.24 6.96 26.32
C ARG A 90 1.00 7.05 27.22
N GLY A 91 0.66 8.27 27.63
CA GLY A 91 -0.54 8.52 28.41
C GLY A 91 -1.80 8.35 27.55
N TRP A 92 -2.97 8.34 28.20
CA TRP A 92 -4.25 8.28 27.49
C TRP A 92 -4.44 9.47 26.52
N ILE A 93 -3.84 10.63 26.85
CA ILE A 93 -3.83 11.83 26.00
C ILE A 93 -3.05 11.57 24.72
N ASP A 94 -1.86 10.97 24.81
CA ASP A 94 -1.01 10.68 23.64
C ASP A 94 -1.72 9.70 22.70
N HIS A 95 -2.42 8.72 23.25
CA HIS A 95 -3.25 7.80 22.47
C HIS A 95 -4.43 8.51 21.78
N ALA A 96 -5.11 9.42 22.48
CA ALA A 96 -6.21 10.19 21.91
C ALA A 96 -5.74 11.14 20.79
N VAL A 97 -4.62 11.83 20.99
CA VAL A 97 -3.99 12.69 19.98
C VAL A 97 -3.57 11.87 18.77
N SER A 98 -2.89 10.73 18.97
CA SER A 98 -2.49 9.83 17.88
C SER A 98 -3.70 9.34 17.09
N ALA A 99 -4.78 8.94 17.77
CA ALA A 99 -6.01 8.49 17.12
C ALA A 99 -6.66 9.62 16.30
N LEU A 100 -6.68 10.85 16.83
CA LEU A 100 -7.18 12.02 16.11
C LEU A 100 -6.35 12.32 14.86
N VAL A 101 -5.01 12.30 14.97
CA VAL A 101 -4.12 12.50 13.81
C VAL A 101 -4.36 11.44 12.74
N ILE A 102 -4.49 10.17 13.13
CA ILE A 102 -4.82 9.07 12.22
C ILE A 102 -6.17 9.32 11.54
N LEU A 103 -7.21 9.68 12.31
CA LEU A 103 -8.53 9.97 11.78
C LEU A 103 -8.50 11.13 10.77
N LEU A 104 -7.81 12.23 11.10
CA LEU A 104 -7.64 13.37 10.22
C LEU A 104 -6.88 13.01 8.95
N ALA A 105 -5.84 12.18 9.04
CA ALA A 105 -5.10 11.68 7.89
C ALA A 105 -5.98 10.81 6.97
N PHE A 106 -6.81 9.93 7.54
CA PHE A 106 -7.78 9.15 6.76
C PHE A 106 -8.84 10.05 6.11
N ALA A 107 -9.40 11.01 6.84
CA ALA A 107 -10.38 11.95 6.31
C ALA A 107 -9.78 12.81 5.18
N ALA A 108 -8.55 13.29 5.35
CA ALA A 108 -7.81 14.01 4.32
C ALA A 108 -7.53 13.12 3.10
N GLY A 109 -7.17 11.85 3.31
CA GLY A 109 -6.98 10.88 2.24
C GLY A 109 -8.26 10.61 1.44
N ILE A 110 -9.40 10.39 2.10
CA ILE A 110 -10.71 10.24 1.45
C ILE A 110 -11.09 11.52 0.72
N GLY A 111 -10.89 12.67 1.36
CA GLY A 111 -11.10 13.99 0.78
C GLY A 111 -10.31 14.15 -0.52
N LEU A 112 -9.01 13.94 -0.47
CA LEU A 112 -8.09 14.17 -1.59
C LEU A 112 -8.24 13.15 -2.72
N PHE A 113 -8.35 11.85 -2.41
CA PHE A 113 -8.29 10.79 -3.42
C PHE A 113 -9.66 10.26 -3.88
N MET A 114 -10.73 10.52 -3.13
CA MET A 114 -12.09 10.12 -3.52
C MET A 114 -12.99 11.31 -3.78
N LEU A 115 -13.16 12.19 -2.78
CA LEU A 115 -14.13 13.29 -2.89
C LEU A 115 -13.71 14.32 -3.94
N THR A 116 -12.46 14.78 -3.90
CA THR A 116 -11.94 15.80 -4.83
C THR A 116 -12.07 15.36 -6.29
N PRO A 117 -11.65 14.15 -6.70
CA PRO A 117 -11.83 13.72 -8.09
C PRO A 117 -13.28 13.68 -8.55
N TYR A 118 -14.21 13.23 -7.70
CA TYR A 118 -15.63 13.22 -8.03
C TYR A 118 -16.25 14.61 -8.07
N ALA A 119 -15.87 15.49 -7.14
CA ALA A 119 -16.34 16.86 -7.12
C ALA A 119 -15.88 17.60 -8.38
N VAL A 120 -14.58 17.53 -8.72
CA VAL A 120 -14.02 18.16 -9.93
C VAL A 120 -14.65 17.57 -11.19
N ALA A 121 -14.78 16.24 -11.28
CA ALA A 121 -15.46 15.63 -12.41
C ALA A 121 -16.91 16.09 -12.53
N GLY A 122 -17.63 16.34 -11.43
CA GLY A 122 -18.99 16.87 -11.46
C GLY A 122 -19.12 18.29 -12.01
N LEU A 123 -18.05 19.08 -11.97
CA LEU A 123 -18.03 20.45 -12.51
C LEU A 123 -17.73 20.50 -14.01
N VAL A 124 -17.22 19.40 -14.60
CA VAL A 124 -16.84 19.37 -16.01
C VAL A 124 -18.10 19.35 -16.90
N PRO A 125 -18.22 20.25 -17.90
CA PRO A 125 -19.31 20.19 -18.87
C PRO A 125 -19.30 18.85 -19.61
N ARG A 126 -20.48 18.28 -19.91
CA ARG A 126 -20.68 16.96 -20.58
C ARG A 126 -20.57 15.72 -19.69
N THR A 127 -20.52 15.86 -18.37
CA THR A 127 -20.53 14.71 -17.43
C THR A 127 -21.88 14.00 -17.27
N GLY A 128 -22.90 14.41 -18.03
CA GLY A 128 -24.09 13.57 -18.27
C GLY A 128 -23.72 12.22 -18.91
N ASN A 129 -22.56 12.12 -19.58
CA ASN A 129 -21.97 10.87 -20.01
C ASN A 129 -21.10 10.26 -18.89
N GLN A 130 -21.51 9.10 -18.37
CA GLN A 130 -20.80 8.40 -17.29
C GLN A 130 -19.34 8.08 -17.67
N VAL A 131 -19.06 7.73 -18.93
CA VAL A 131 -17.70 7.42 -19.38
C VAL A 131 -16.80 8.64 -19.21
N VAL A 132 -17.26 9.83 -19.63
CA VAL A 132 -16.48 11.07 -19.49
C VAL A 132 -16.25 11.40 -18.02
N PHE A 133 -17.28 11.25 -17.18
CA PHE A 133 -17.15 11.48 -15.74
C PHE A 133 -16.08 10.58 -15.11
N HIS A 134 -16.10 9.28 -15.41
CA HIS A 134 -15.15 8.31 -14.85
C HIS A 134 -13.74 8.45 -15.40
N LEU A 135 -13.57 8.85 -16.67
CA LEU A 135 -12.26 9.17 -17.22
C LEU A 135 -11.65 10.40 -16.55
N VAL A 136 -12.43 11.47 -16.34
CA VAL A 136 -11.96 12.68 -15.64
C VAL A 136 -11.63 12.36 -14.18
N ALA A 137 -12.55 11.73 -13.44
CA ALA A 137 -12.33 11.40 -12.04
C ALA A 137 -11.17 10.41 -11.85
N GLY A 138 -11.08 9.38 -12.68
CA GLY A 138 -10.00 8.40 -12.63
C GLY A 138 -8.65 8.97 -13.05
N GLY A 139 -8.62 9.75 -14.13
CA GLY A 139 -7.42 10.45 -14.58
C GLY A 139 -6.89 11.43 -13.54
N LEU A 140 -7.78 12.24 -12.94
CA LEU A 140 -7.39 13.15 -11.85
C LEU A 140 -6.89 12.38 -10.63
N ARG A 141 -7.51 11.25 -10.26
CA ARG A 141 -7.04 10.42 -9.15
C ARG A 141 -5.63 9.88 -9.39
N ILE A 142 -5.33 9.38 -10.60
CA ILE A 142 -3.99 8.90 -10.96
C ILE A 142 -2.99 10.05 -10.93
N LEU A 143 -3.35 11.21 -11.47
CA LEU A 143 -2.51 12.41 -11.44
C LEU A 143 -2.21 12.86 -10.01
N LEU A 144 -3.22 12.89 -9.13
CA LEU A 144 -3.06 13.19 -7.72
C LEU A 144 -2.18 12.16 -7.02
N LEU A 145 -2.32 10.87 -7.32
CA LEU A 145 -1.49 9.81 -6.75
C LEU A 145 -0.02 9.98 -7.15
N VAL A 146 0.26 10.15 -8.43
CA VAL A 146 1.62 10.36 -8.93
C VAL A 146 2.21 11.67 -8.40
N GLY A 147 1.42 12.75 -8.41
CA GLY A 147 1.81 14.05 -7.88
C GLY A 147 2.11 14.02 -6.39
N TYR A 148 1.26 13.35 -5.59
CA TYR A 148 1.49 13.13 -4.17
C TYR A 148 2.78 12.34 -3.93
N MET A 149 2.98 11.24 -4.66
CA MET A 149 4.21 10.44 -4.56
C MET A 149 5.44 11.25 -4.90
N ALA A 150 5.38 12.11 -5.92
CA ALA A 150 6.48 13.01 -6.28
C ALA A 150 6.73 14.05 -5.17
N ALA A 151 5.68 14.67 -4.64
CA ALA A 151 5.77 15.70 -3.61
C ALA A 151 6.41 15.19 -2.31
N ILE A 152 6.03 13.99 -1.85
CA ILE A 152 6.61 13.44 -0.62
C ILE A 152 8.11 13.11 -0.74
N THR A 153 8.65 12.96 -1.96
CA THR A 153 10.11 12.78 -2.16
C THR A 153 10.94 14.02 -1.83
N LEU A 154 10.28 15.17 -1.68
CA LEU A 154 10.90 16.42 -1.22
C LEU A 154 11.22 16.38 0.28
N LEU A 155 10.53 15.51 1.04
CA LEU A 155 10.79 15.29 2.46
C LEU A 155 12.02 14.39 2.64
N ARG A 156 12.97 14.81 3.47
CA ARG A 156 14.26 14.12 3.67
C ARG A 156 14.06 12.69 4.19
N ASP A 157 13.19 12.52 5.18
CA ASP A 157 12.96 11.24 5.83
C ASP A 157 12.30 10.24 4.87
N ILE A 158 11.34 10.72 4.06
CA ILE A 158 10.72 9.91 3.02
C ILE A 158 11.73 9.53 1.93
N ARG A 159 12.61 10.45 1.52
CA ARG A 159 13.67 10.13 0.56
C ARG A 159 14.58 9.03 1.08
N ARG A 160 14.90 9.05 2.38
CA ARG A 160 15.70 8.03 3.04
C ARG A 160 14.99 6.67 3.04
N VAL A 161 13.71 6.62 3.39
CA VAL A 161 12.89 5.40 3.28
C VAL A 161 12.84 4.87 1.83
N LEU A 162 12.74 5.75 0.84
CA LEU A 162 12.77 5.36 -0.58
C LEU A 162 14.14 4.79 -1.02
N GLN A 163 15.25 5.21 -0.41
CA GLN A 163 16.56 4.58 -0.63
C GLN A 163 16.57 3.15 -0.11
N TYR A 164 16.06 2.91 1.10
CA TYR A 164 15.91 1.57 1.65
C TYR A 164 14.96 0.71 0.81
N HIS A 165 13.92 1.29 0.23
CA HIS A 165 13.02 0.58 -0.68
C HIS A 165 13.72 0.16 -1.98
N GLY A 166 14.56 1.04 -2.54
CA GLY A 166 15.41 0.68 -3.67
C GLY A 166 16.39 -0.45 -3.32
N ALA A 167 16.96 -0.43 -2.11
CA ALA A 167 17.84 -1.51 -1.64
C ALA A 167 17.07 -2.82 -1.44
N GLU A 168 15.85 -2.78 -0.90
CA GLU A 168 14.97 -3.93 -0.74
C GLU A 168 14.71 -4.64 -2.07
N HIS A 169 14.30 -3.91 -3.10
CA HIS A 169 14.09 -4.46 -4.44
C HIS A 169 15.35 -5.10 -5.02
N LYS A 170 16.50 -4.43 -4.84
CA LYS A 170 17.79 -4.91 -5.30
C LYS A 170 18.20 -6.22 -4.62
N SER A 171 18.00 -6.32 -3.31
CA SER A 171 18.24 -7.55 -2.56
C SER A 171 17.31 -8.69 -2.97
N ILE A 172 16.03 -8.38 -3.26
CA ILE A 172 15.08 -9.37 -3.77
C ILE A 172 15.52 -9.89 -5.14
N PHE A 173 15.88 -9.02 -6.08
CA PHE A 173 16.35 -9.47 -7.40
C PHE A 173 17.61 -10.32 -7.32
N ALA A 174 18.57 -9.97 -6.45
CA ALA A 174 19.76 -10.79 -6.23
C ALA A 174 19.38 -12.19 -5.70
N PHE A 175 18.48 -12.26 -4.72
CA PHE A 175 17.96 -13.52 -4.19
C PHE A 175 17.27 -14.38 -5.26
N GLU A 176 16.38 -13.78 -6.05
CA GLU A 176 15.62 -14.48 -7.08
C GLU A 176 16.48 -14.97 -8.24
N SER A 177 17.59 -14.27 -8.49
CA SER A 177 18.61 -14.65 -9.48
C SER A 177 19.61 -15.69 -8.95
N GLY A 178 19.46 -16.13 -7.69
CA GLY A 178 20.39 -17.06 -7.05
C GLY A 178 21.79 -16.49 -6.82
N LEU A 179 21.93 -15.17 -6.81
CA LEU A 179 23.21 -14.49 -6.55
C LEU A 179 23.48 -14.41 -5.04
N PRO A 180 24.76 -14.26 -4.63
CA PRO A 180 25.11 -13.99 -3.25
C PRO A 180 24.39 -12.75 -2.70
N LEU A 181 23.93 -12.80 -1.45
CA LEU A 181 23.27 -11.68 -0.78
C LEU A 181 24.30 -10.70 -0.20
N GLU A 182 25.12 -10.14 -1.07
CA GLU A 182 26.14 -9.15 -0.75
C GLU A 182 25.89 -7.83 -1.49
N PRO A 183 26.35 -6.69 -0.96
CA PRO A 183 26.22 -5.40 -1.64
C PRO A 183 26.77 -5.39 -3.07
N SER A 184 27.86 -6.10 -3.32
CA SER A 184 28.49 -6.27 -4.64
C SER A 184 27.52 -6.85 -5.70
N SER A 185 26.67 -7.80 -5.29
CA SER A 185 25.73 -8.51 -6.15
C SER A 185 24.35 -7.85 -6.23
N ALA A 186 23.92 -7.21 -5.13
CA ALA A 186 22.62 -6.54 -5.06
C ALA A 186 22.65 -5.13 -5.69
N CYS A 187 23.70 -4.33 -5.48
CA CYS A 187 23.77 -2.95 -5.98
C CYS A 187 23.53 -2.80 -7.50
N PRO A 188 24.00 -3.70 -8.37
CA PRO A 188 23.74 -3.64 -9.82
C PRO A 188 22.30 -3.96 -10.22
N GLN A 189 21.51 -4.57 -9.34
CA GLN A 189 20.14 -4.99 -9.66
C GLN A 189 19.22 -3.78 -9.88
N SER A 190 18.10 -4.00 -10.58
CA SER A 190 17.10 -2.97 -10.81
C SER A 190 16.41 -2.56 -9.51
N ARG A 191 16.11 -1.27 -9.37
CA ARG A 191 15.24 -0.76 -8.30
C ARG A 191 13.75 -0.85 -8.66
N PHE A 192 13.39 -1.31 -9.85
CA PHE A 192 12.01 -1.41 -10.33
C PHE A 192 11.55 -2.86 -10.28
N HIS A 193 10.90 -3.24 -9.19
CA HIS A 193 10.39 -4.59 -9.00
C HIS A 193 8.89 -4.65 -9.37
N PRO A 194 8.43 -5.64 -10.16
CA PRO A 194 7.04 -5.69 -10.62
C PRO A 194 6.04 -5.83 -9.46
N ARG A 195 6.37 -6.59 -8.42
CA ARG A 195 5.54 -6.81 -7.22
C ARG A 195 5.73 -5.74 -6.12
N CYS A 196 5.90 -4.48 -6.51
CA CYS A 196 6.09 -3.37 -5.58
C CYS A 196 4.74 -2.78 -5.12
N GLY A 197 4.70 -2.24 -3.91
CA GLY A 197 3.55 -1.48 -3.40
C GLY A 197 3.17 -0.27 -4.27
N THR A 198 4.12 0.39 -4.93
CA THR A 198 3.80 1.49 -5.86
C THR A 198 3.11 1.00 -7.12
N SER A 199 3.55 -0.13 -7.67
CA SER A 199 2.87 -0.84 -8.77
C SER A 199 1.46 -1.27 -8.35
N PHE A 200 1.31 -1.77 -7.12
CA PHE A 200 0.01 -2.09 -6.53
C PHE A 200 -0.92 -0.88 -6.47
N LEU A 201 -0.44 0.28 -5.98
CA LEU A 201 -1.25 1.49 -5.86
C LEU A 201 -1.73 1.99 -7.22
N LEU A 202 -0.85 1.99 -8.25
CA LEU A 202 -1.24 2.38 -9.60
C LEU A 202 -2.25 1.40 -10.22
N LEU A 203 -2.01 0.10 -10.09
CA LEU A 203 -2.94 -0.94 -10.55
C LEU A 203 -4.30 -0.83 -9.84
N ALA A 204 -4.28 -0.64 -8.52
CA ALA A 204 -5.49 -0.46 -7.73
C ALA A 204 -6.25 0.80 -8.17
N ALA A 205 -5.58 1.91 -8.47
CA ALA A 205 -6.23 3.12 -8.97
C ALA A 205 -6.93 2.89 -10.32
N VAL A 206 -6.29 2.17 -11.25
CA VAL A 206 -6.88 1.82 -12.56
C VAL A 206 -8.05 0.85 -12.40
N LEU A 207 -7.90 -0.22 -11.61
CA LEU A 207 -8.99 -1.17 -11.36
C LEU A 207 -10.16 -0.52 -10.62
N THR A 208 -9.88 0.41 -9.71
CA THR A 208 -10.90 1.23 -9.03
C THR A 208 -11.65 2.10 -10.03
N MET A 209 -10.95 2.73 -10.98
CA MET A 209 -11.59 3.53 -12.04
C MET A 209 -12.55 2.67 -12.88
N ILE A 210 -12.09 1.52 -13.37
CA ILE A 210 -12.90 0.62 -14.20
C ILE A 210 -14.06 0.02 -13.39
N GLY A 211 -13.79 -0.47 -12.18
CA GLY A 211 -14.77 -1.11 -11.32
C GLY A 211 -15.88 -0.16 -10.88
N PHE A 212 -15.52 1.06 -10.46
CA PHE A 212 -16.52 2.07 -10.08
C PHE A 212 -17.27 2.63 -11.29
N MET A 213 -16.67 2.68 -12.48
CA MET A 213 -17.39 3.02 -13.71
C MET A 213 -18.50 2.01 -14.02
N ALA A 214 -18.18 0.72 -13.95
CA ALA A 214 -19.17 -0.34 -14.16
C ALA A 214 -20.27 -0.29 -13.09
N LEU A 215 -19.89 -0.11 -11.83
CA LEU A 215 -20.83 -0.02 -10.72
C LEU A 215 -21.75 1.19 -10.82
N ASP A 216 -21.23 2.38 -11.08
CA ASP A 216 -22.04 3.59 -11.19
C ASP A 216 -22.99 3.50 -12.39
N THR A 217 -22.55 2.89 -13.50
CA THR A 217 -23.42 2.61 -14.65
C THR A 217 -24.60 1.73 -14.27
N LEU A 218 -24.35 0.67 -13.47
CA LEU A 218 -25.37 -0.22 -12.95
C LEU A 218 -26.32 0.48 -11.96
N ILE A 219 -25.78 1.22 -10.99
CA ILE A 219 -26.60 1.91 -9.99
C ILE A 219 -27.48 2.97 -10.66
N VAL A 220 -26.94 3.73 -11.61
CA VAL A 220 -27.71 4.76 -12.32
C VAL A 220 -28.84 4.15 -13.15
N SER A 221 -28.65 2.95 -13.73
CA SER A 221 -29.71 2.29 -14.50
C SER A 221 -30.86 1.73 -13.64
N PHE A 222 -30.60 1.36 -12.38
CA PHE A 222 -31.63 0.79 -11.48
C PHE A 222 -32.20 1.77 -10.44
N ALA A 223 -31.38 2.68 -9.91
CA ALA A 223 -31.71 3.54 -8.76
C ALA A 223 -31.65 5.05 -9.09
N GLY A 224 -31.28 5.41 -10.32
CA GLY A 224 -31.19 6.80 -10.78
C GLY A 224 -29.86 7.48 -10.43
N PRO A 225 -29.70 8.76 -10.80
CA PRO A 225 -28.43 9.48 -10.67
C PRO A 225 -28.06 9.74 -9.20
N PHE A 226 -26.75 9.73 -8.92
CA PHE A 226 -26.25 10.11 -7.61
C PHE A 226 -26.52 11.58 -7.30
N ARG A 227 -27.03 11.85 -6.10
CA ARG A 227 -27.39 13.20 -5.63
C ARG A 227 -26.19 14.13 -5.40
N SER A 228 -25.03 13.59 -5.06
CA SER A 228 -23.81 14.36 -4.77
C SER A 228 -22.55 13.52 -4.87
N ALA A 229 -21.38 14.17 -4.93
CA ALA A 229 -20.08 13.48 -4.84
C ALA A 229 -19.94 12.70 -3.52
N LEU A 230 -20.43 13.24 -2.41
CA LEU A 230 -20.43 12.56 -1.12
C LEU A 230 -21.26 11.28 -1.15
N HIS A 231 -22.44 11.29 -1.78
CA HIS A 231 -23.26 10.09 -1.94
C HIS A 231 -22.50 8.99 -2.70
N ARG A 232 -21.77 9.33 -3.78
CA ARG A 232 -20.91 8.37 -4.49
C ARG A 232 -19.80 7.82 -3.59
N VAL A 233 -19.13 8.66 -2.82
CA VAL A 233 -18.07 8.21 -1.88
C VAL A 233 -18.62 7.21 -0.87
N LEU A 234 -19.79 7.47 -0.28
CA LEU A 234 -20.40 6.57 0.70
C LEU A 234 -20.76 5.19 0.11
N VAL A 235 -21.13 5.14 -1.17
CA VAL A 235 -21.41 3.88 -1.89
C VAL A 235 -20.11 3.14 -2.24
N HIS A 236 -19.07 3.86 -2.63
CA HIS A 236 -17.79 3.28 -3.06
C HIS A 236 -16.87 2.83 -1.92
N LEU A 237 -16.90 3.53 -0.79
CA LEU A 237 -15.98 3.29 0.33
C LEU A 237 -16.03 1.83 0.84
N PRO A 238 -17.21 1.20 1.04
CA PRO A 238 -17.29 -0.20 1.47
C PRO A 238 -16.73 -1.21 0.45
N LEU A 239 -16.60 -0.82 -0.82
CA LEU A 239 -16.13 -1.69 -1.90
C LEU A 239 -14.61 -1.63 -2.12
N LEU A 240 -13.92 -0.69 -1.48
CA LEU A 240 -12.46 -0.59 -1.57
C LEU A 240 -11.73 -1.88 -1.20
N PRO A 241 -12.10 -2.63 -0.14
CA PRO A 241 -11.45 -3.91 0.18
C PRO A 241 -11.56 -4.93 -0.95
N LEU A 242 -12.70 -4.96 -1.66
CA LEU A 242 -12.92 -5.87 -2.79
C LEU A 242 -12.00 -5.52 -3.97
N VAL A 243 -11.95 -4.24 -4.33
CA VAL A 243 -11.08 -3.77 -5.42
C VAL A 243 -9.60 -3.94 -5.07
N ALA A 244 -9.22 -3.65 -3.84
CA ALA A 244 -7.85 -3.85 -3.36
C ALA A 244 -7.46 -5.34 -3.35
N GLY A 245 -8.39 -6.22 -2.96
CA GLY A 245 -8.21 -7.67 -3.05
C GLY A 245 -8.05 -8.16 -4.49
N ALA A 246 -8.82 -7.60 -5.44
CA ALA A 246 -8.67 -7.90 -6.86
C ALA A 246 -7.33 -7.39 -7.42
N ALA A 247 -6.93 -6.16 -7.08
CA ALA A 247 -5.63 -5.62 -7.48
C ALA A 247 -4.46 -6.45 -6.94
N TYR A 248 -4.57 -6.94 -5.70
CA TYR A 248 -3.55 -7.79 -5.10
C TYR A 248 -3.45 -9.14 -5.82
N GLU A 249 -4.59 -9.71 -6.21
CA GLU A 249 -4.65 -10.98 -6.94
C GLU A 249 -4.05 -10.85 -8.35
N VAL A 250 -4.26 -9.72 -9.03
CA VAL A 250 -3.69 -9.44 -10.36
C VAL A 250 -2.17 -9.20 -10.30
N LEU A 251 -1.66 -8.61 -9.21
CA LEU A 251 -0.24 -8.31 -9.04
C LEU A 251 0.60 -9.53 -8.65
N ARG A 252 -0.02 -10.52 -8.02
CA ARG A 252 0.64 -11.68 -7.42
C ARG A 252 1.02 -12.74 -8.45
#